data_AF-A0A929VRG3-F1
#
_entry.id   AF-A0A929VRG3-F1
#
_cell.length_a   1.000
_cell.length_b   1.000
_cell.length_c   1.000
_cell.angle_alpha   90.00
_cell.angle_beta   90.00
_cell.angle_gamma   90.00
#
_symmetry.space_group_name_H-M   'P 1'
#
loop_
_entity.id
_entity.type
_entity.pdbx_description
1 polymer ?
#
loop_
_entity_poly.entity_id
_entity_poly.type
_entity_poly.pdbx_seq_one_letter_code
_entity_poly.pdbx_strand_id
1 'polypeptide(L)'
;MTHQELYQELLNPNSDLVYPFKYDDEDKDYFDYWSDLVENYKKKIDNLSDESLKTLNKAFEKALKGHEGYMPTKRHNFKADFDEICITIEESLKLCYMNYYEDAYKLLLEFFTRHDFFYLKILPRTKVEKKVFYRIRPNFPPSKEKKQDGDLFHLPFHLRHKAASTRYGFLGYPVFYLAGSLQTAWYEMNCPEIKSFSYAKFRPKKPLSFLDLGYPIFEKLEDWEYYSFLVFYPLIMGCLISVKHPNDPFKPEYMLPQFMTKIIREMPQEGSPETGNPSTNKGFAGIVYMSTKSPHKDNLHDLSLRNFALFPRNTICREGHDNIYLSPMFEMTDIKTFSYLSESPSKEESLEKIKEIDADTSQEEFHPINVTLKQ
;
A
#
# COMPACT_ATOMS: atom_id res chain seq x y z
N MET A 1 10.64 16.47 23.16
CA MET A 1 11.09 15.57 22.08
C MET A 1 11.06 16.33 20.76
N THR A 2 12.00 16.10 19.86
CA THR A 2 11.97 16.64 18.50
C THR A 2 11.12 15.76 17.58
N HIS A 3 10.62 16.31 16.47
CA HIS A 3 9.90 15.51 15.47
C HIS A 3 10.80 14.46 14.80
N GLN A 4 12.11 14.72 14.67
CA GLN A 4 13.06 13.72 14.18
C GLN A 4 13.29 12.60 15.21
N GLU A 5 13.39 12.91 16.50
CA GLU A 5 13.46 11.89 17.57
C GLU A 5 12.22 10.99 17.55
N LEU A 6 11.03 11.57 17.43
CA LEU A 6 9.79 10.80 17.29
C LEU A 6 9.85 9.90 16.05
N TYR A 7 10.27 10.44 14.90
CA TYR A 7 10.42 9.63 13.70
C TYR A 7 11.39 8.45 13.88
N GLN A 8 12.53 8.66 14.55
CA GLN A 8 13.47 7.57 14.86
C GLN A 8 12.86 6.54 15.83
N GLU A 9 12.04 6.97 16.79
CA GLU A 9 11.29 6.05 17.66
C GLU A 9 10.33 5.17 16.85
N LEU A 10 9.66 5.73 15.84
CA LEU A 10 8.76 5.00 14.93
C LEU A 10 9.49 4.03 13.99
N LEU A 11 10.82 4.08 13.92
CA LEU A 11 11.66 3.15 13.16
C LEU A 11 12.37 2.14 14.06
N ASN A 12 12.30 2.31 15.38
CA ASN A 12 13.03 1.47 16.34
C ASN A 12 12.27 0.15 16.55
N PRO A 13 12.87 -1.02 16.23
CA PRO A 13 12.23 -2.34 16.40
C PRO A 13 11.76 -2.68 17.82
N ASN A 14 12.23 -1.94 18.84
CA ASN A 14 11.85 -2.12 20.24
C ASN A 14 10.71 -1.18 20.68
N SER A 15 10.20 -0.33 19.79
CA SER A 15 9.08 0.56 20.08
C SER A 15 7.73 -0.16 19.92
N ASP A 16 6.78 0.06 20.82
CA ASP A 16 5.42 -0.45 20.65
C ASP A 16 4.65 0.31 19.55
N LEU A 17 5.23 1.40 19.04
CA LEU A 17 4.68 2.22 17.97
C LEU A 17 5.33 1.91 16.62
N VAL A 18 6.13 0.83 16.48
CA VAL A 18 6.68 0.40 15.19
C VAL A 18 5.96 -0.84 14.65
N TYR A 19 5.80 -0.90 13.33
CA TYR A 19 5.38 -2.09 12.60
C TYR A 19 6.35 -3.27 12.87
N PRO A 20 5.88 -4.53 12.99
CA PRO A 20 4.51 -5.02 12.79
C PRO A 20 3.58 -4.86 13.99
N PHE A 21 2.36 -4.37 13.72
CA PHE A 21 1.28 -4.27 14.70
C PHE A 21 0.46 -5.55 14.72
N LYS A 22 0.45 -6.24 15.87
CA LYS A 22 -0.27 -7.49 16.09
C LYS A 22 -0.95 -7.45 17.45
N TYR A 23 -2.16 -7.98 17.50
CA TYR A 23 -2.93 -8.08 18.72
C TYR A 23 -3.49 -9.49 18.84
N ASP A 24 -3.22 -10.10 19.99
CA ASP A 24 -3.63 -11.47 20.32
C ASP A 24 -4.57 -11.50 21.54
N ASP A 25 -4.87 -10.33 22.11
CA ASP A 25 -5.74 -10.17 23.28
C ASP A 25 -7.16 -10.68 22.96
N GLU A 26 -7.69 -11.59 23.78
CA GLU A 26 -9.03 -12.17 23.59
C GLU A 26 -10.16 -11.19 23.89
N ASP A 27 -9.91 -10.22 24.78
CA ASP A 27 -10.90 -9.25 25.26
C ASP A 27 -10.91 -7.96 24.43
N LYS A 28 -9.90 -7.73 23.59
CA LYS A 28 -9.79 -6.56 22.71
C LYS A 28 -9.95 -6.91 21.24
N ASP A 29 -10.72 -6.11 20.54
CA ASP A 29 -10.83 -6.20 19.09
C ASP A 29 -9.91 -5.20 18.36
N TYR A 30 -10.03 -5.15 17.03
CA TYR A 30 -9.23 -4.26 16.19
C TYR A 30 -9.38 -2.78 16.56
N PHE A 31 -10.60 -2.34 16.90
CA PHE A 31 -10.89 -0.96 17.26
C PHE A 31 -10.27 -0.58 18.61
N ASP A 32 -10.34 -1.47 19.60
CA ASP A 32 -9.69 -1.25 20.90
C ASP A 32 -8.17 -1.14 20.74
N TYR A 33 -7.57 -2.08 20.00
CA TYR A 33 -6.13 -2.10 19.78
C TYR A 33 -5.65 -0.88 18.98
N TRP A 34 -6.39 -0.47 17.95
CA TRP A 34 -6.10 0.75 17.22
C TRP A 34 -6.21 1.98 18.14
N SER A 35 -7.25 2.05 18.99
CA SER A 35 -7.46 3.17 19.91
C SER A 35 -6.32 3.29 20.93
N ASP A 36 -5.86 2.17 21.49
CA ASP A 36 -4.70 2.13 22.40
C ASP A 36 -3.41 2.64 21.71
N LEU A 37 -3.14 2.19 20.48
CA LEU A 37 -1.99 2.66 19.69
C LEU A 37 -2.05 4.17 19.46
N VAL A 38 -3.23 4.68 19.11
CA VAL A 38 -3.44 6.12 18.85
C VAL A 38 -3.30 6.93 20.13
N GLU A 39 -3.82 6.45 21.27
CA GLU A 39 -3.66 7.14 22.56
C GLU A 39 -2.19 7.22 22.96
N ASN A 40 -1.44 6.13 22.80
CA ASN A 40 -0.01 6.09 23.06
C ASN A 40 0.77 7.01 22.12
N TYR A 41 0.43 7.02 20.83
CA TYR A 41 1.04 7.94 19.86
C TYR A 41 0.69 9.40 20.15
N LYS A 42 -0.55 9.71 20.55
CA LYS A 42 -0.98 11.06 20.91
C LYS A 42 -0.16 11.63 22.07
N LYS A 43 0.15 10.82 23.09
CA LYS A 43 1.08 11.20 24.18
C LYS A 43 2.46 11.60 23.64
N LYS A 44 2.94 10.98 22.57
CA LYS A 44 4.20 11.35 21.90
C LYS A 44 4.08 12.68 21.16
N ILE A 45 2.99 12.89 20.44
CA ILE A 45 2.68 14.16 19.76
C ILE A 45 2.57 15.32 20.77
N ASP A 46 1.92 15.10 21.90
CA ASP A 46 1.78 16.12 22.96
C ASP A 46 3.11 16.54 23.60
N ASN A 47 4.12 15.67 23.54
CA ASN A 47 5.47 15.91 24.07
C ASN A 47 6.45 16.50 23.02
N LEU A 48 5.97 16.86 21.83
CA LEU A 48 6.76 17.57 20.84
C LEU A 48 7.12 18.97 21.35
N SER A 49 8.37 19.37 21.15
CA SER A 49 8.86 20.71 21.48
C SER A 49 8.21 21.79 20.61
N ASP A 50 8.09 23.01 21.15
CA ASP A 50 7.58 24.17 20.42
C ASP A 50 8.34 24.42 19.11
N GLU A 51 9.66 24.22 19.10
CA GLU A 51 10.47 24.39 17.89
C GLU A 51 10.15 23.33 16.82
N SER A 52 9.86 22.09 17.22
CA SER A 52 9.39 21.07 16.28
C SER A 52 7.99 21.39 15.75
N LEU A 53 7.07 21.84 16.59
CA LEU A 53 5.74 22.27 16.14
C LEU A 53 5.82 23.46 15.18
N LYS A 54 6.69 24.43 15.47
CA LYS A 54 6.95 25.58 14.58
C LYS A 54 7.53 25.13 13.23
N THR A 55 8.43 24.16 13.22
CA THR A 55 9.00 23.59 11.99
C THR A 55 7.91 22.89 11.17
N LEU A 56 7.16 21.99 11.78
CA LEU A 56 6.07 21.25 11.11
C LEU A 56 4.97 22.19 10.60
N ASN A 57 4.59 23.22 11.35
CA ASN A 57 3.60 24.20 10.90
C ASN A 57 4.05 25.06 9.72
N LYS A 58 5.36 25.06 9.42
CA LYS A 58 5.96 25.74 8.27
C LYS A 58 6.43 24.79 7.18
N ALA A 59 6.16 23.50 7.33
CA ALA A 59 6.72 22.44 6.50
C ALA A 59 6.50 22.65 4.99
N PHE A 60 5.37 23.27 4.62
CA PHE A 60 5.02 23.52 3.22
C PHE A 60 5.57 24.83 2.67
N GLU A 61 6.04 25.77 3.50
CA GLU A 61 6.53 27.10 3.04
C GLU A 61 7.71 26.95 2.08
N LYS A 62 8.65 26.05 2.39
CA LYS A 62 9.80 25.76 1.54
C LYS A 62 9.41 24.95 0.31
N ALA A 63 8.59 23.91 0.49
CA ALA A 63 8.19 22.99 -0.56
C ALA A 63 7.34 23.65 -1.67
N LEU A 64 6.60 24.72 -1.33
CA LEU A 64 5.70 25.41 -2.24
C LEU A 64 6.25 26.74 -2.79
N LYS A 65 7.52 27.06 -2.56
CA LYS A 65 8.17 28.25 -3.14
C LYS A 65 8.20 28.13 -4.67
N GLY A 66 7.61 29.10 -5.38
CA GLY A 66 7.42 29.06 -6.84
C GLY A 66 6.20 28.24 -7.30
N HIS A 67 5.41 27.73 -6.35
CA HIS A 67 4.20 26.94 -6.53
C HIS A 67 3.04 27.50 -5.67
N GLU A 68 3.01 28.82 -5.48
CA GLU A 68 2.11 29.50 -4.53
C GLU A 68 0.63 29.27 -4.85
N GLY A 69 0.29 29.07 -6.13
CA GLY A 69 -1.08 28.72 -6.57
C GLY A 69 -1.58 27.37 -6.06
N TYR A 70 -0.71 26.59 -5.42
CA TYR A 70 -1.04 25.30 -4.80
C TYR A 70 -1.01 25.32 -3.27
N MET A 71 -0.79 26.49 -2.67
CA MET A 71 -0.92 26.68 -1.23
C MET A 71 -2.31 26.26 -0.79
N PRO A 72 -2.42 25.38 0.21
CA PRO A 72 -3.73 24.99 0.70
C PRO A 72 -4.52 26.18 1.25
N THR A 73 -5.82 26.18 0.99
CA THR A 73 -6.73 27.24 1.45
C THR A 73 -6.88 27.25 2.98
N LYS A 74 -6.66 26.10 3.63
CA LYS A 74 -6.60 25.94 5.09
C LYS A 74 -5.18 26.21 5.59
N ARG A 75 -5.06 27.03 6.65
CA ARG A 75 -3.80 27.19 7.38
C ARG A 75 -3.40 25.87 8.05
N HIS A 76 -2.16 25.46 7.85
CA HIS A 76 -1.58 24.27 8.48
C HIS A 76 -1.40 24.46 9.98
N ASN A 77 -1.86 23.48 10.75
CA ASN A 77 -1.60 23.38 12.17
C ASN A 77 -1.50 21.90 12.52
N PHE A 78 -0.27 21.39 12.59
CA PHE A 78 0.06 19.99 12.77
C PHE A 78 -0.74 19.31 13.89
N LYS A 79 -0.87 19.96 15.07
CA LYS A 79 -1.60 19.35 16.20
C LYS A 79 -3.11 19.31 15.96
N ALA A 80 -3.67 20.40 15.44
CA ALA A 80 -5.10 20.44 15.11
C ALA A 80 -5.44 19.48 13.96
N ASP A 81 -4.57 19.39 12.96
CA ASP A 81 -4.69 18.44 11.84
C ASP A 81 -4.60 16.99 12.33
N PHE A 82 -3.67 16.68 13.24
CA PHE A 82 -3.54 15.38 13.87
C PHE A 82 -4.79 15.00 14.68
N ASP A 83 -5.27 15.89 15.55
CA ASP A 83 -6.47 15.63 16.36
C ASP A 83 -7.70 15.38 15.48
N GLU A 84 -7.86 16.16 14.41
CA GLU A 84 -8.98 16.01 13.50
C GLU A 84 -8.92 14.70 12.70
N ILE A 85 -7.72 14.27 12.26
CA ILE A 85 -7.50 12.96 11.64
C ILE A 85 -7.88 11.83 12.61
N CYS A 86 -7.40 11.89 13.86
CA CYS A 86 -7.72 10.88 14.88
C CYS A 86 -9.23 10.77 15.10
N ILE A 87 -9.92 11.89 15.33
CA ILE A 87 -11.37 11.93 15.55
C ILE A 87 -12.13 11.38 14.34
N THR A 88 -11.75 11.78 13.14
CA THR A 88 -12.41 11.34 11.91
C THR A 88 -12.27 9.83 11.71
N ILE A 89 -11.07 9.28 11.93
CA ILE A 89 -10.83 7.84 11.81
C ILE A 89 -11.61 7.08 12.88
N GLU A 90 -11.53 7.52 14.14
CA GLU A 90 -12.24 6.89 15.25
C GLU A 90 -13.75 6.83 14.98
N GLU A 91 -14.35 7.95 14.55
CA GLU A 91 -15.77 8.00 14.22
C GLU A 91 -16.12 7.13 13.01
N SER A 92 -15.26 7.09 11.98
CA SER A 92 -15.47 6.19 10.84
C SER A 92 -15.47 4.72 11.24
N LEU A 93 -14.60 4.33 12.18
CA LEU A 93 -14.55 2.97 12.71
C LEU A 93 -15.79 2.66 13.55
N LYS A 94 -16.22 3.57 14.44
CA LYS A 94 -17.48 3.42 15.19
C LYS A 94 -18.66 3.19 14.26
N LEU A 95 -18.77 3.97 13.19
CA LEU A 95 -19.80 3.81 12.17
C LEU A 95 -19.74 2.42 11.51
N CYS A 96 -18.55 1.88 11.21
CA CYS A 96 -18.43 0.51 10.69
C CYS A 96 -18.92 -0.55 11.68
N TYR A 97 -18.59 -0.42 12.97
CA TYR A 97 -19.05 -1.33 14.02
C TYR A 97 -20.56 -1.25 14.24
N MET A 98 -21.15 -0.07 14.00
CA MET A 98 -22.60 0.14 13.95
C MET A 98 -23.23 -0.31 12.61
N ASN A 99 -22.45 -0.90 11.70
CA ASN A 99 -22.84 -1.35 10.36
C ASN A 99 -23.30 -0.23 9.40
N TYR A 100 -22.86 1.00 9.62
CA TYR A 100 -23.10 2.17 8.77
C TYR A 100 -21.90 2.47 7.84
N TYR A 101 -21.49 1.47 7.05
CA TYR A 101 -20.29 1.56 6.18
C TYR A 101 -20.35 2.70 5.15
N GLU A 102 -21.51 3.00 4.59
CA GLU A 102 -21.63 4.11 3.63
C GLU A 102 -21.48 5.48 4.29
N ASP A 103 -21.91 5.63 5.54
CA ASP A 103 -21.74 6.89 6.28
C ASP A 103 -20.30 7.05 6.76
N ALA A 104 -19.66 5.96 7.19
CA ALA A 104 -18.20 5.92 7.43
C ALA A 104 -17.42 6.36 6.18
N TYR A 105 -17.81 5.83 5.00
CA TYR A 105 -17.19 6.20 3.74
C TYR A 105 -17.40 7.68 3.40
N LYS A 106 -18.64 8.20 3.50
CA LYS A 106 -18.93 9.61 3.22
C LYS A 106 -18.16 10.54 4.15
N LEU A 107 -18.08 10.21 5.44
CA LEU A 107 -17.32 10.98 6.43
C LEU A 107 -15.85 11.11 6.00
N LEU A 108 -15.20 9.99 5.66
CA LEU A 108 -13.81 10.01 5.21
C LEU A 108 -13.67 10.74 3.88
N LEU A 109 -14.55 10.51 2.91
CA LEU A 109 -14.52 11.19 1.61
C LEU A 109 -14.65 12.71 1.77
N GLU A 110 -15.59 13.19 2.58
CA GLU A 110 -15.76 14.61 2.88
C GLU A 110 -14.50 15.19 3.55
N PHE A 111 -13.98 14.49 4.57
CA PHE A 111 -12.76 14.89 5.26
C PHE A 111 -11.56 15.05 4.31
N PHE A 112 -11.40 14.13 3.37
CA PHE A 112 -10.28 14.11 2.44
C PHE A 112 -10.41 15.14 1.30
N THR A 113 -11.64 15.46 0.88
CA THR A 113 -11.92 16.33 -0.29
C THR A 113 -12.16 17.79 0.07
N ARG A 114 -12.52 18.12 1.31
CA ARG A 114 -12.69 19.50 1.78
C ARG A 114 -11.39 20.32 1.73
N HIS A 115 -11.53 21.64 1.89
CA HIS A 115 -10.43 22.62 1.85
C HIS A 115 -9.56 22.52 0.58
N ASP A 116 -10.21 22.33 -0.57
CA ASP A 116 -9.53 22.10 -1.85
C ASP A 116 -8.58 20.90 -1.76
N PHE A 117 -9.12 19.74 -1.35
CA PHE A 117 -8.40 18.47 -1.27
C PHE A 117 -7.13 18.53 -0.41
N PHE A 118 -7.09 19.38 0.63
CA PHE A 118 -5.89 19.62 1.43
C PHE A 118 -5.29 18.31 1.95
N TYR A 119 -6.07 17.51 2.70
CA TYR A 119 -5.60 16.25 3.29
C TYR A 119 -5.17 15.23 2.22
N LEU A 120 -5.84 15.16 1.07
CA LEU A 120 -5.42 14.29 -0.03
C LEU A 120 -4.11 14.74 -0.69
N LYS A 121 -3.86 16.05 -0.78
CA LYS A 121 -2.62 16.61 -1.34
C LYS A 121 -1.42 16.28 -0.45
N ILE A 122 -1.62 16.24 0.86
CA ILE A 122 -0.56 15.99 1.84
C ILE A 122 -0.45 14.54 2.32
N LEU A 123 -1.26 13.61 1.79
CA LEU A 123 -1.07 12.18 2.05
C LEU A 123 0.34 11.74 1.60
N PRO A 124 0.99 10.79 2.31
CA PRO A 124 2.30 10.32 1.91
C PRO A 124 2.27 9.69 0.52
N ARG A 125 3.32 9.95 -0.27
CA ARG A 125 3.41 9.47 -1.65
C ARG A 125 4.78 8.89 -1.93
N THR A 126 4.77 7.81 -2.70
CA THR A 126 6.00 7.21 -3.22
C THR A 126 5.93 7.14 -4.73
N LYS A 127 6.98 7.65 -5.38
CA LYS A 127 7.16 7.56 -6.83
C LYS A 127 8.13 6.43 -7.13
N VAL A 128 7.72 5.49 -7.98
CA VAL A 128 8.54 4.34 -8.37
C VAL A 128 8.81 4.39 -9.86
N GLU A 129 10.09 4.39 -10.22
CA GLU A 129 10.59 4.32 -11.60
C GLU A 129 11.57 3.15 -11.71
N LYS A 130 11.50 2.37 -12.80
CA LYS A 130 12.46 1.30 -13.15
C LYS A 130 12.65 0.17 -12.11
N LYS A 131 11.88 0.15 -11.01
CA LYS A 131 11.89 -0.97 -10.05
C LYS A 131 11.24 -2.20 -10.67
N VAL A 132 11.79 -3.36 -10.34
CA VAL A 132 11.20 -4.65 -10.65
C VAL A 132 10.34 -5.12 -9.48
N PHE A 133 9.13 -5.53 -9.80
CA PHE A 133 8.17 -6.11 -8.86
C PHE A 133 7.95 -7.59 -9.16
N TYR A 134 7.37 -8.29 -8.21
CA TYR A 134 7.16 -9.73 -8.27
C TYR A 134 5.71 -10.09 -7.96
N ARG A 135 5.24 -11.17 -8.55
CA ARG A 135 4.00 -11.82 -8.14
C ARG A 135 4.16 -13.32 -8.20
N ILE A 136 3.61 -14.00 -7.20
CA ILE A 136 3.58 -15.45 -7.09
C ILE A 136 2.15 -15.94 -7.31
N ARG A 137 2.01 -17.08 -7.99
CA ARG A 137 0.79 -17.88 -8.02
C ARG A 137 1.10 -19.31 -7.56
N PRO A 138 0.65 -19.70 -6.35
CA PRO A 138 0.80 -21.06 -5.86
C PRO A 138 0.01 -22.07 -6.69
N ASN A 139 0.50 -23.31 -6.75
CA ASN A 139 -0.13 -24.45 -7.42
C ASN A 139 -0.50 -24.18 -8.89
N PHE A 140 0.34 -23.42 -9.59
CA PHE A 140 0.13 -23.09 -11.00
C PHE A 140 1.30 -23.62 -11.83
N PRO A 141 1.12 -24.73 -12.56
CA PRO A 141 2.06 -25.17 -13.57
C PRO A 141 1.77 -24.45 -14.91
N PRO A 142 2.71 -23.65 -15.45
CA PRO A 142 2.51 -22.99 -16.72
C PRO A 142 2.48 -24.03 -17.86
N SER A 143 1.58 -23.81 -18.80
CA SER A 143 1.48 -24.57 -20.05
C SER A 143 2.50 -24.02 -21.03
N LYS A 144 3.31 -24.89 -21.64
CA LYS A 144 4.25 -24.50 -22.70
C LYS A 144 3.56 -24.04 -24.01
N GLU A 145 2.26 -24.28 -24.17
CA GLU A 145 1.54 -24.13 -25.44
C GLU A 145 0.58 -22.93 -25.46
N LYS A 146 0.39 -22.22 -24.34
CA LYS A 146 -0.53 -21.07 -24.25
C LYS A 146 0.20 -19.85 -23.73
N LYS A 147 -0.10 -18.67 -24.31
CA LYS A 147 0.26 -17.39 -23.69
C LYS A 147 -0.54 -17.23 -22.40
N GLN A 148 0.16 -17.12 -21.27
CA GLN A 148 -0.42 -17.21 -19.93
C GLN A 148 -0.18 -15.96 -19.07
N ASP A 149 0.19 -14.83 -19.67
CA ASP A 149 0.43 -13.56 -18.97
C ASP A 149 -0.72 -13.21 -17.99
N GLY A 150 -1.96 -13.42 -18.43
CA GLY A 150 -3.16 -13.21 -17.61
C GLY A 150 -3.24 -14.06 -16.34
N ASP A 151 -2.58 -15.22 -16.30
CA ASP A 151 -2.58 -16.10 -15.13
C ASP A 151 -1.82 -15.50 -13.94
N LEU A 152 -0.84 -14.64 -14.19
CA LEU A 152 -0.09 -13.88 -13.18
C LEU A 152 -0.49 -12.40 -13.19
N PHE A 153 -1.56 -12.01 -13.89
CA PHE A 153 -2.10 -10.65 -13.81
C PHE A 153 -3.23 -10.56 -12.77
N HIS A 154 -4.12 -9.57 -12.84
CA HIS A 154 -5.32 -9.58 -11.97
C HIS A 154 -6.29 -10.68 -12.39
N LEU A 155 -7.22 -11.05 -11.51
CA LEU A 155 -8.25 -12.02 -11.84
C LEU A 155 -9.11 -11.51 -13.02
N PRO A 156 -9.39 -12.33 -14.06
CA PRO A 156 -10.18 -11.87 -15.19
C PRO A 156 -11.64 -11.61 -14.80
N PHE A 157 -12.29 -10.67 -15.48
CA PHE A 157 -13.60 -10.12 -15.09
C PHE A 157 -14.74 -11.15 -15.06
N HIS A 158 -14.69 -12.18 -15.89
CA HIS A 158 -15.66 -13.29 -15.89
C HIS A 158 -15.51 -14.22 -14.67
N LEU A 159 -14.35 -14.20 -14.01
CA LEU A 159 -14.10 -14.94 -12.77
C LEU A 159 -14.32 -14.09 -11.52
N ARG A 160 -14.93 -12.89 -11.61
CA ARG A 160 -15.13 -11.99 -10.46
C ARG A 160 -15.81 -12.63 -9.25
N HIS A 161 -16.62 -13.67 -9.44
CA HIS A 161 -17.20 -14.44 -8.33
C HIS A 161 -16.15 -15.13 -7.43
N LYS A 162 -14.90 -15.26 -7.90
CA LYS A 162 -13.75 -15.76 -7.12
C LYS A 162 -12.92 -14.64 -6.47
N ALA A 163 -13.24 -13.36 -6.73
CA ALA A 163 -12.58 -12.23 -6.08
C ALA A 163 -13.12 -12.08 -4.65
N ALA A 164 -12.45 -12.74 -3.70
CA ALA A 164 -12.72 -12.60 -2.29
C ALA A 164 -12.28 -11.22 -1.75
N SER A 165 -12.78 -10.86 -0.56
CA SER A 165 -12.33 -9.66 0.15
C SER A 165 -10.85 -9.77 0.50
N THR A 166 -10.07 -8.75 0.18
CA THR A 166 -8.64 -8.61 0.49
C THR A 166 -8.40 -7.25 1.14
N ARG A 167 -7.20 -7.02 1.69
CA ARG A 167 -6.92 -5.78 2.43
C ARG A 167 -7.29 -4.53 1.63
N TYR A 168 -6.89 -4.45 0.36
CA TYR A 168 -7.18 -3.30 -0.50
C TYR A 168 -8.21 -3.60 -1.61
N GLY A 169 -8.95 -4.71 -1.50
CA GLY A 169 -9.88 -5.16 -2.54
C GLY A 169 -11.21 -5.65 -2.00
N PHE A 170 -12.29 -5.27 -2.67
CA PHE A 170 -13.66 -5.61 -2.32
C PHE A 170 -14.10 -6.94 -2.94
N LEU A 171 -15.15 -7.53 -2.39
CA LEU A 171 -15.83 -8.66 -3.02
C LEU A 171 -16.21 -8.33 -4.47
N GLY A 172 -15.85 -9.23 -5.39
CA GLY A 172 -16.13 -9.05 -6.82
C GLY A 172 -15.21 -8.06 -7.54
N TYR A 173 -14.28 -7.40 -6.84
CA TYR A 173 -13.35 -6.44 -7.45
C TYR A 173 -11.95 -7.05 -7.60
N PRO A 174 -11.48 -7.30 -8.84
CA PRO A 174 -10.13 -7.82 -9.05
C PRO A 174 -9.10 -6.73 -8.74
N VAL A 175 -8.09 -7.07 -7.94
CA VAL A 175 -6.95 -6.20 -7.63
C VAL A 175 -5.66 -6.83 -8.16
N PHE A 176 -4.80 -6.02 -8.74
CA PHE A 176 -3.48 -6.46 -9.19
C PHE A 176 -2.45 -6.19 -8.09
N TYR A 177 -2.24 -7.20 -7.25
CA TYR A 177 -1.18 -7.19 -6.24
C TYR A 177 0.17 -7.55 -6.82
N LEU A 178 1.19 -6.78 -6.42
CA LEU A 178 2.60 -6.97 -6.69
C LEU A 178 3.41 -6.79 -5.39
N ALA A 179 4.61 -7.36 -5.30
CA ALA A 179 5.55 -7.18 -4.20
C ALA A 179 6.87 -6.56 -4.69
N GLY A 180 7.57 -5.86 -3.80
CA GLY A 180 8.87 -5.25 -4.07
C GLY A 180 10.04 -6.23 -4.22
N SER A 181 9.84 -7.48 -3.80
CA SER A 181 10.77 -8.61 -3.90
C SER A 181 10.00 -9.93 -4.03
N LEU A 182 10.67 -10.97 -4.55
CA LEU A 182 10.15 -12.33 -4.57
C LEU A 182 10.00 -12.86 -3.14
N GLN A 183 10.92 -12.50 -2.24
CA GLN A 183 10.82 -12.81 -0.81
C GLN A 183 9.52 -12.26 -0.18
N THR A 184 9.18 -11.00 -0.43
CA THR A 184 7.93 -10.41 0.08
C THR A 184 6.70 -11.07 -0.53
N ALA A 185 6.71 -11.35 -1.85
CA ALA A 185 5.61 -12.11 -2.48
C ALA A 185 5.44 -13.50 -1.85
N TRP A 186 6.53 -14.16 -1.49
CA TRP A 186 6.53 -15.48 -0.88
C TRP A 186 5.93 -15.46 0.54
N TYR A 187 6.30 -14.48 1.37
CA TYR A 187 5.65 -14.27 2.66
C TYR A 187 4.17 -13.95 2.52
N GLU A 188 3.77 -13.12 1.56
CA GLU A 188 2.36 -12.78 1.34
C GLU A 188 1.49 -13.99 1.00
N MET A 189 2.06 -14.96 0.29
CA MET A 189 1.41 -16.22 -0.07
C MET A 189 1.48 -17.29 1.02
N ASN A 190 1.92 -16.94 2.23
CA ASN A 190 2.15 -17.85 3.37
C ASN A 190 3.26 -18.89 3.13
N CYS A 191 4.35 -18.47 2.49
CA CYS A 191 5.55 -19.30 2.25
C CYS A 191 5.24 -20.65 1.55
N PRO A 192 4.58 -20.67 0.39
CA PRO A 192 4.28 -21.92 -0.32
C PRO A 192 5.57 -22.65 -0.71
N GLU A 193 5.52 -23.97 -0.89
CA GLU A 193 6.67 -24.73 -1.40
C GLU A 193 7.13 -24.16 -2.74
N ILE A 194 8.45 -23.93 -2.89
CA ILE A 194 8.98 -23.21 -4.05
C ILE A 194 8.71 -23.93 -5.38
N LYS A 195 8.74 -25.27 -5.36
CA LYS A 195 8.42 -26.12 -6.51
C LYS A 195 6.95 -26.04 -6.93
N SER A 196 6.06 -25.62 -6.02
CA SER A 196 4.62 -25.60 -6.24
C SER A 196 4.14 -24.30 -6.90
N PHE A 197 4.95 -23.24 -6.93
CA PHE A 197 4.51 -21.94 -7.39
C PHE A 197 5.21 -21.48 -8.67
N SER A 198 4.49 -20.63 -9.40
CA SER A 198 5.02 -19.85 -10.50
C SER A 198 5.17 -18.39 -10.09
N TYR A 199 6.11 -17.70 -10.70
CA TYR A 199 6.26 -16.26 -10.51
C TYR A 199 6.58 -15.56 -11.82
N ALA A 200 6.32 -14.26 -11.86
CA ALA A 200 6.78 -13.39 -12.93
C ALA A 200 7.29 -12.07 -12.34
N LYS A 201 8.21 -11.44 -13.06
CA LYS A 201 8.67 -10.08 -12.74
C LYS A 201 7.88 -9.07 -13.56
N PHE A 202 7.61 -7.91 -12.97
CA PHE A 202 6.87 -6.81 -13.60
C PHE A 202 7.68 -5.52 -13.49
N ARG A 203 7.72 -4.73 -14.55
CA ARG A 203 8.42 -3.45 -14.57
C ARG A 203 7.48 -2.35 -15.08
N PRO A 204 7.37 -1.20 -14.37
CA PRO A 204 6.66 -0.05 -14.89
C PRO A 204 7.35 0.46 -16.17
N LYS A 205 6.56 0.71 -17.22
CA LYS A 205 7.08 1.30 -18.47
C LYS A 205 7.46 2.77 -18.32
N LYS A 206 6.94 3.41 -17.27
CA LYS A 206 7.21 4.80 -16.94
C LYS A 206 7.14 4.96 -15.36
N PRO A 207 7.67 6.03 -14.73
CA PRO A 207 7.42 6.44 -13.31
C PRO A 207 5.97 6.51 -12.74
N LEU A 208 5.57 5.56 -11.91
CA LEU A 208 4.25 5.52 -11.25
C LEU A 208 4.25 6.21 -9.87
N SER A 209 3.15 6.88 -9.51
CA SER A 209 2.92 7.47 -8.18
C SER A 209 1.91 6.64 -7.39
N PHE A 210 2.25 6.32 -6.14
CA PHE A 210 1.41 5.53 -5.22
C PHE A 210 1.09 6.34 -3.96
N LEU A 211 -0.08 6.09 -3.38
CA LEU A 211 -0.37 6.46 -2.01
C LEU A 211 0.46 5.54 -1.11
N ASP A 212 1.31 6.11 -0.25
CA ASP A 212 2.16 5.34 0.64
C ASP A 212 1.51 5.20 2.03
N LEU A 213 1.05 3.98 2.34
CA LEU A 213 0.56 3.59 3.66
C LEU A 213 1.57 2.68 4.37
N GLY A 214 2.86 2.82 4.05
CA GLY A 214 3.98 2.24 4.77
C GLY A 214 4.83 3.31 5.46
N TYR A 215 6.12 3.03 5.60
CA TYR A 215 7.11 4.00 6.08
C TYR A 215 7.71 4.77 4.90
N PRO A 216 8.14 6.03 5.10
CA PRO A 216 8.85 6.78 4.07
C PRO A 216 10.08 5.99 3.60
N ILE A 217 10.30 5.92 2.28
CA ILE A 217 11.39 5.13 1.69
C ILE A 217 12.72 5.91 1.57
N PHE A 218 12.71 7.20 1.88
CA PHE A 218 13.90 8.06 1.83
C PHE A 218 14.55 8.12 3.21
N GLU A 219 15.88 7.96 3.27
CA GLU A 219 16.65 8.09 4.51
C GLU A 219 16.64 9.51 5.07
N LYS A 220 16.45 10.52 4.21
CA LYS A 220 16.39 11.93 4.58
C LYS A 220 15.08 12.52 4.10
N LEU A 221 14.23 12.86 5.06
CA LEU A 221 12.95 13.49 4.81
C LEU A 221 13.07 15.01 4.84
N GLU A 222 12.31 15.66 3.97
CA GLU A 222 12.00 17.08 4.08
C GLU A 222 10.91 17.32 5.14
N ASP A 223 10.79 18.56 5.61
CA ASP A 223 9.83 18.94 6.66
C ASP A 223 8.37 18.55 6.31
N TRP A 224 7.99 18.64 5.04
CA TRP A 224 6.64 18.27 4.59
C TRP A 224 6.41 16.76 4.57
N GLU A 225 7.46 15.96 4.36
CA GLU A 225 7.40 14.51 4.45
C GLU A 225 7.30 14.07 5.90
N TYR A 226 8.04 14.72 6.81
CA TYR A 226 7.85 14.55 8.26
C TYR A 226 6.43 14.90 8.68
N TYR A 227 5.93 16.06 8.26
CA TYR A 227 4.55 16.47 8.54
C TYR A 227 3.56 15.41 8.05
N SER A 228 3.67 15.01 6.78
CA SER A 228 2.77 14.06 6.12
C SER A 228 2.75 12.71 6.85
N PHE A 229 3.93 12.13 7.09
CA PHE A 229 4.02 10.84 7.75
C PHE A 229 3.51 10.87 9.20
N LEU A 230 3.97 11.85 9.99
CA LEU A 230 3.63 11.92 11.40
C LEU A 230 2.15 12.25 11.64
N VAL A 231 1.55 13.10 10.80
CA VAL A 231 0.13 13.50 10.95
C VAL A 231 -0.82 12.37 10.56
N PHE A 232 -0.47 11.57 9.54
CA PHE A 232 -1.26 10.43 9.07
C PHE A 232 -0.89 9.09 9.72
N TYR A 233 0.04 9.07 10.66
CA TYR A 233 0.45 7.84 11.32
C TYR A 233 -0.71 7.03 11.95
N PRO A 234 -1.77 7.65 12.54
CA PRO A 234 -2.97 6.93 12.99
C PRO A 234 -3.65 6.11 11.88
N LEU A 235 -3.74 6.66 10.67
CA LEU A 235 -4.28 5.97 9.49
C LEU A 235 -3.36 4.83 9.06
N ILE A 236 -2.04 5.09 9.01
CA ILE A 236 -1.02 4.11 8.62
C ILE A 236 -1.04 2.93 9.59
N MET A 237 -1.02 3.16 10.90
CA MET A 237 -1.13 2.11 11.93
C MET A 237 -2.38 1.25 11.69
N GLY A 238 -3.55 1.88 11.54
CA GLY A 238 -4.79 1.17 11.26
C GLY A 238 -4.74 0.30 9.99
N CYS A 239 -4.06 0.77 8.94
CA CYS A 239 -3.90 0.00 7.70
C CYS A 239 -2.88 -1.15 7.81
N LEU A 240 -1.98 -1.10 8.80
CA LEU A 240 -0.86 -2.03 8.97
C LEU A 240 -1.06 -3.07 10.09
N ILE A 241 -2.18 -3.02 10.82
CA ILE A 241 -2.54 -4.08 11.78
C ILE A 241 -2.75 -5.41 11.05
N SER A 242 -2.06 -6.46 11.52
CA SER A 242 -2.19 -7.82 10.99
C SER A 242 -3.59 -8.40 11.28
N VAL A 243 -4.10 -9.17 10.32
CA VAL A 243 -5.39 -9.85 10.49
C VAL A 243 -5.31 -10.91 11.57
N LYS A 244 -6.18 -10.83 12.58
CA LYS A 244 -6.26 -11.81 13.68
C LYS A 244 -6.91 -13.12 13.23
N HIS A 245 -8.00 -13.04 12.47
CA HIS A 245 -8.77 -14.20 12.01
C HIS A 245 -8.76 -14.31 10.46
N PRO A 246 -7.68 -14.83 9.84
CA PRO A 246 -7.51 -14.81 8.39
C PRO A 246 -8.53 -15.67 7.62
N ASN A 247 -9.10 -16.69 8.26
CA ASN A 247 -10.05 -17.61 7.65
C ASN A 247 -11.51 -17.15 7.76
N ASP A 248 -11.78 -16.11 8.54
CA ASP A 248 -13.13 -15.66 8.84
C ASP A 248 -13.66 -14.72 7.76
N PRO A 249 -14.98 -14.66 7.52
CA PRO A 249 -15.55 -13.86 6.43
C PRO A 249 -15.32 -12.35 6.63
N PHE A 250 -15.41 -11.89 7.87
CA PHE A 250 -15.21 -10.49 8.23
C PHE A 250 -13.82 -10.28 8.84
N LYS A 251 -13.17 -9.19 8.41
CA LYS A 251 -11.83 -8.80 8.83
C LYS A 251 -11.86 -7.30 9.12
N PRO A 252 -12.02 -6.87 10.39
CA PRO A 252 -12.11 -5.44 10.73
C PRO A 252 -10.86 -4.66 10.29
N GLU A 253 -9.71 -5.33 10.17
CA GLU A 253 -8.44 -4.75 9.72
C GLU A 253 -8.46 -4.33 8.24
N TYR A 254 -9.50 -4.70 7.48
CA TYR A 254 -9.67 -4.32 6.09
C TYR A 254 -10.49 -3.02 5.92
N MET A 255 -11.15 -2.51 6.97
CA MET A 255 -12.07 -1.37 6.85
C MET A 255 -11.36 -0.11 6.32
N LEU A 256 -10.34 0.40 7.03
CA LEU A 256 -9.60 1.59 6.61
C LEU A 256 -8.87 1.39 5.26
N PRO A 257 -8.12 0.29 5.05
CA PRO A 257 -7.52 0.00 3.75
C PRO A 257 -8.50 0.05 2.57
N GLN A 258 -9.68 -0.54 2.72
CA GLN A 258 -10.70 -0.55 1.67
C GLN A 258 -11.29 0.84 1.44
N PHE A 259 -11.55 1.63 2.48
CA PHE A 259 -11.98 3.02 2.29
C PHE A 259 -10.94 3.85 1.53
N MET A 260 -9.66 3.70 1.86
CA MET A 260 -8.58 4.37 1.13
C MET A 260 -8.56 3.96 -0.34
N THR A 261 -8.77 2.67 -0.65
CA THR A 261 -8.96 2.22 -2.04
C THR A 261 -10.13 2.93 -2.73
N LYS A 262 -11.30 3.06 -2.07
CA LYS A 262 -12.48 3.71 -2.68
C LYS A 262 -12.20 5.20 -2.95
N ILE A 263 -11.66 5.92 -1.96
CA ILE A 263 -11.34 7.35 -2.05
C ILE A 263 -10.40 7.63 -3.21
N ILE A 264 -9.23 6.97 -3.28
CA ILE A 264 -8.25 7.26 -4.34
C ILE A 264 -8.72 6.83 -5.74
N ARG A 265 -9.62 5.85 -5.82
CA ARG A 265 -10.20 5.43 -7.11
C ARG A 265 -11.18 6.46 -7.66
N GLU A 266 -11.91 7.16 -6.80
CA GLU A 266 -12.91 8.17 -7.20
C GLU A 266 -12.31 9.55 -7.52
N MET A 267 -11.05 9.82 -7.16
CA MET A 267 -10.42 11.11 -7.44
C MET A 267 -10.11 11.30 -8.94
N PRO A 268 -10.37 12.49 -9.52
CA PRO A 268 -10.05 12.79 -10.93
C PRO A 268 -8.59 12.53 -11.27
N GLN A 269 -8.35 11.79 -12.35
CA GLN A 269 -7.04 11.33 -12.82
C GLN A 269 -6.73 11.93 -14.20
N GLU A 270 -6.85 13.24 -14.42
CA GLU A 270 -6.65 13.78 -15.77
C GLU A 270 -5.26 13.39 -16.33
N GLY A 271 -5.26 12.46 -17.32
CA GLY A 271 -4.09 12.04 -18.08
C GLY A 271 -3.13 11.00 -17.47
N SER A 272 -3.49 10.20 -16.45
CA SER A 272 -2.56 9.19 -15.89
C SER A 272 -2.11 8.16 -16.96
N PRO A 273 -0.79 7.98 -17.19
CA PRO A 273 0.21 8.01 -16.14
C PRO A 273 1.25 9.15 -16.33
N GLU A 274 1.60 9.75 -15.19
CA GLU A 274 2.96 10.15 -14.76
C GLU A 274 3.41 11.60 -14.85
N THR A 275 4.23 11.96 -13.86
CA THR A 275 4.83 13.28 -13.60
C THR A 275 3.83 14.30 -13.04
N GLY A 276 3.50 14.16 -11.76
CA GLY A 276 3.14 15.31 -10.95
C GLY A 276 4.38 15.84 -10.24
N ASN A 277 4.67 17.12 -10.40
CA ASN A 277 5.35 17.88 -9.33
C ASN A 277 4.46 17.84 -8.07
N PRO A 278 4.95 18.21 -6.88
CA PRO A 278 4.29 17.99 -5.58
C PRO A 278 2.85 18.50 -5.42
N SER A 279 2.29 19.17 -6.44
CA SER A 279 1.06 19.95 -6.32
C SER A 279 0.00 19.77 -7.42
N THR A 280 0.19 18.94 -8.46
CA THR A 280 -0.80 18.88 -9.57
C THR A 280 -1.90 17.83 -9.44
N ASN A 281 -2.04 17.12 -8.30
CA ASN A 281 -3.05 16.07 -8.06
C ASN A 281 -3.34 15.12 -9.26
N LYS A 282 -2.29 14.79 -10.05
CA LYS A 282 -2.34 13.67 -10.99
C LYS A 282 -2.31 12.42 -10.13
N GLY A 283 -3.43 11.74 -10.00
CA GLY A 283 -3.65 10.85 -8.86
C GLY A 283 -2.86 9.54 -8.88
N PHE A 284 -3.38 8.53 -8.18
CA PHE A 284 -2.60 7.37 -7.77
C PHE A 284 -2.76 6.19 -8.72
N ALA A 285 -1.63 5.56 -9.07
CA ALA A 285 -1.63 4.27 -9.75
C ALA A 285 -2.20 3.16 -8.85
N GLY A 286 -1.98 3.28 -7.54
CA GLY A 286 -2.40 2.33 -6.53
C GLY A 286 -1.97 2.74 -5.12
N ILE A 287 -1.97 1.77 -4.20
CA ILE A 287 -1.48 1.91 -2.82
C ILE A 287 -0.22 1.07 -2.66
N VAL A 288 0.80 1.61 -2.01
CA VAL A 288 1.97 0.88 -1.50
C VAL A 288 1.87 0.74 0.02
N TYR A 289 2.24 -0.42 0.57
CA TYR A 289 2.11 -0.72 2.00
C TYR A 289 3.13 -1.77 2.47
N MET A 290 3.39 -1.83 3.79
CA MET A 290 4.23 -2.88 4.40
C MET A 290 3.55 -4.24 4.35
N SER A 291 4.30 -5.32 4.08
CA SER A 291 3.77 -6.68 4.16
C SER A 291 3.46 -7.11 5.59
N THR A 292 2.19 -7.18 6.00
CA THR A 292 1.77 -7.61 7.36
C THR A 292 2.03 -9.09 7.67
N LYS A 293 2.59 -9.84 6.72
CA LYS A 293 2.99 -11.25 6.85
C LYS A 293 4.50 -11.45 6.87
N SER A 294 5.26 -10.42 6.49
CA SER A 294 6.70 -10.42 6.54
C SER A 294 7.20 -10.35 7.99
N PRO A 295 8.22 -11.14 8.37
CA PRO A 295 8.82 -11.07 9.70
C PRO A 295 9.79 -9.88 9.87
N HIS A 296 10.08 -9.12 8.80
CA HIS A 296 11.01 -7.99 8.84
C HIS A 296 10.51 -6.88 9.78
N LYS A 297 11.39 -6.44 10.67
CA LYS A 297 11.14 -5.35 11.65
C LYS A 297 12.10 -4.18 11.50
N ASP A 298 13.10 -4.33 10.66
CA ASP A 298 14.21 -3.42 10.41
C ASP A 298 14.26 -3.04 8.92
N ASN A 299 15.11 -2.06 8.58
CA ASN A 299 15.25 -1.53 7.22
C ASN A 299 13.90 -1.13 6.61
N LEU A 300 13.05 -0.50 7.43
CA LEU A 300 11.69 -0.14 7.03
C LEU A 300 11.66 0.80 5.83
N HIS A 301 12.75 1.47 5.46
CA HIS A 301 12.85 2.27 4.23
C HIS A 301 12.94 1.44 2.94
N ASP A 302 13.25 0.14 3.02
CA ASP A 302 13.47 -0.68 1.84
C ASP A 302 12.18 -0.99 1.09
N LEU A 303 12.13 -0.53 -0.17
CA LEU A 303 11.03 -0.79 -1.10
C LEU A 303 10.84 -2.29 -1.38
N SER A 304 11.87 -3.12 -1.19
CA SER A 304 11.80 -4.58 -1.35
C SER A 304 10.78 -5.23 -0.41
N LEU A 305 10.53 -4.61 0.75
CA LEU A 305 9.61 -5.08 1.80
C LEU A 305 8.14 -4.69 1.57
N ARG A 306 7.85 -4.01 0.46
CA ARG A 306 6.53 -3.43 0.18
C ARG A 306 5.67 -4.31 -0.72
N ASN A 307 4.37 -4.15 -0.57
CA ASN A 307 3.38 -4.60 -1.52
C ASN A 307 2.72 -3.41 -2.22
N PHE A 308 2.20 -3.65 -3.41
CA PHE A 308 1.53 -2.68 -4.26
C PHE A 308 0.18 -3.24 -4.67
N ALA A 309 -0.89 -2.52 -4.32
CA ALA A 309 -2.25 -2.81 -4.77
C ALA A 309 -2.61 -1.87 -5.92
N LEU A 310 -2.72 -2.40 -7.13
CA LEU A 310 -3.10 -1.67 -8.34
C LEU A 310 -4.53 -1.99 -8.75
N PHE A 311 -5.23 -0.98 -9.25
CA PHE A 311 -6.68 -1.01 -9.40
C PHE A 311 -7.10 -0.98 -10.88
N PRO A 312 -7.67 -2.07 -11.42
CA PRO A 312 -8.30 -2.08 -12.74
C PRO A 312 -9.40 -1.01 -12.85
N ARG A 313 -9.49 -0.37 -14.02
CA ARG A 313 -10.45 0.69 -14.33
C ARG A 313 -11.59 0.20 -15.22
N ASN A 314 -11.33 -0.77 -16.10
CA ASN A 314 -12.30 -1.27 -17.08
C ASN A 314 -13.23 -2.36 -16.51
N THR A 315 -13.75 -2.17 -15.30
CA THR A 315 -14.42 -3.24 -14.53
C THR A 315 -15.86 -3.54 -14.93
N ILE A 316 -16.43 -2.79 -15.88
CA ILE A 316 -17.76 -3.07 -16.45
C ILE A 316 -17.69 -4.23 -17.47
N CYS A 317 -16.52 -4.52 -18.02
CA CYS A 317 -16.35 -5.53 -19.07
C CYS A 317 -16.67 -6.96 -18.60
N ARG A 318 -17.16 -7.77 -19.55
CA ARG A 318 -17.65 -9.14 -19.30
C ARG A 318 -16.53 -10.16 -19.09
N GLU A 319 -15.49 -10.11 -19.92
CA GLU A 319 -14.44 -11.14 -19.96
C GLU A 319 -13.04 -10.52 -20.09
N GLY A 320 -12.03 -11.32 -19.77
CA GLY A 320 -10.63 -10.93 -19.89
C GLY A 320 -10.14 -10.02 -18.77
N HIS A 321 -9.15 -9.21 -19.07
CA HIS A 321 -8.41 -8.37 -18.14
C HIS A 321 -8.36 -6.92 -18.62
N ASP A 322 -7.97 -6.01 -17.75
CA ASP A 322 -7.78 -4.60 -18.07
C ASP A 322 -6.56 -4.39 -18.99
N ASN A 323 -6.82 -4.53 -20.29
CA ASN A 323 -5.83 -4.36 -21.34
C ASN A 323 -5.72 -2.91 -21.87
N ILE A 324 -6.63 -2.02 -21.45
CA ILE A 324 -6.68 -0.62 -21.90
C ILE A 324 -5.93 0.29 -20.92
N TYR A 325 -6.11 0.09 -19.63
CA TYR A 325 -5.51 0.96 -18.60
C TYR A 325 -4.32 0.30 -17.93
N LEU A 326 -4.51 -0.87 -17.31
CA LEU A 326 -3.52 -1.40 -16.38
C LEU A 326 -2.36 -2.15 -17.07
N SER A 327 -2.64 -3.05 -18.01
CA SER A 327 -1.59 -3.77 -18.75
C SER A 327 -0.60 -2.83 -19.46
N PRO A 328 -1.05 -1.74 -20.14
CA PRO A 328 -0.14 -0.78 -20.76
C PRO A 328 0.83 -0.08 -19.81
N MET A 329 0.57 -0.05 -18.50
CA MET A 329 1.47 0.54 -17.52
C MET A 329 2.71 -0.31 -17.24
N PHE A 330 2.66 -1.61 -17.56
CA PHE A 330 3.69 -2.57 -17.21
C PHE A 330 4.16 -3.40 -18.42
N GLU A 331 5.33 -3.99 -18.24
CA GLU A 331 5.84 -5.13 -18.98
C GLU A 331 6.16 -6.24 -17.98
N MET A 332 6.22 -7.48 -18.44
CA MET A 332 6.50 -8.65 -17.60
C MET A 332 7.53 -9.56 -18.25
N THR A 333 8.16 -10.40 -17.44
CA THR A 333 8.94 -11.53 -17.95
C THR A 333 8.04 -12.71 -18.28
N ASP A 334 8.57 -13.69 -18.99
CA ASP A 334 7.97 -15.02 -19.04
C ASP A 334 7.74 -15.57 -17.62
N ILE A 335 6.73 -16.43 -17.48
CA ILE A 335 6.41 -17.09 -16.22
C ILE A 335 7.51 -18.10 -15.89
N LYS A 336 8.09 -17.95 -14.70
CA LYS A 336 9.17 -18.78 -14.19
C LYS A 336 8.67 -19.76 -13.16
N THR A 337 9.31 -20.91 -13.09
CA THR A 337 9.03 -21.99 -12.14
C THR A 337 10.33 -22.54 -11.55
N PHE A 338 10.18 -23.36 -10.52
CA PHE A 338 11.26 -24.14 -9.93
C PHE A 338 11.13 -25.62 -10.28
N SER A 339 10.56 -25.94 -11.45
CA SER A 339 10.27 -27.32 -11.85
C SER A 339 11.52 -28.17 -12.09
N TYR A 340 12.70 -27.56 -12.18
CA TYR A 340 13.99 -28.25 -12.26
C TYR A 340 14.42 -28.90 -10.93
N LEU A 341 13.80 -28.54 -9.81
CA LEU A 341 14.11 -29.12 -8.51
C LEU A 341 13.53 -30.54 -8.40
N SER A 342 14.39 -31.51 -8.10
CA SER A 342 13.99 -32.92 -7.88
C SER A 342 13.14 -33.07 -6.62
N GLU A 343 13.54 -32.45 -5.52
CA GLU A 343 12.87 -32.48 -4.22
C GLU A 343 12.46 -31.07 -3.77
N SER A 344 11.49 -30.98 -2.86
CA SER A 344 11.11 -29.70 -2.25
C SER A 344 12.17 -29.31 -1.22
N PRO A 345 12.88 -28.19 -1.40
CA PRO A 345 13.88 -27.73 -0.43
C PRO A 345 13.21 -27.35 0.90
N SER A 346 14.02 -27.28 1.95
CA SER A 346 13.58 -26.74 3.24
C SER A 346 13.11 -25.29 3.11
N LYS A 347 12.47 -24.75 4.16
CA LYS A 347 12.04 -23.35 4.16
C LYS A 347 13.25 -22.40 4.08
N GLU A 348 14.32 -22.75 4.76
CA GLU A 348 15.58 -22.00 4.80
C GLU A 348 16.27 -22.02 3.42
N GLU A 349 16.40 -23.20 2.82
CA GLU A 349 16.96 -23.36 1.46
C GLU A 349 16.10 -22.67 0.40
N SER A 350 14.77 -22.72 0.54
CA SER A 350 13.85 -21.97 -0.33
C SER A 350 14.11 -20.47 -0.24
N LEU A 351 14.30 -19.96 0.98
CA LEU A 351 14.57 -18.55 1.22
C LEU A 351 15.93 -18.12 0.64
N GLU A 352 16.97 -18.95 0.75
CA GLU A 352 18.27 -18.69 0.12
C GLU A 352 18.14 -18.56 -1.39
N LYS A 353 17.48 -19.52 -2.06
CA LYS A 353 17.23 -19.47 -3.51
C LYS A 353 16.42 -18.25 -3.93
N ILE A 354 15.41 -17.87 -3.14
CA ILE A 354 14.62 -16.67 -3.40
C ILE A 354 15.50 -15.41 -3.32
N LYS A 355 16.36 -15.32 -2.30
CA LYS A 355 17.30 -14.20 -2.14
C LYS A 355 18.32 -14.13 -3.28
N GLU A 356 18.79 -15.26 -3.80
CA GLU A 356 19.65 -15.29 -4.99
C GLU A 356 18.94 -14.67 -6.21
N ILE A 357 17.66 -14.98 -6.42
CA ILE A 357 16.85 -14.41 -7.51
C ILE A 357 16.60 -12.91 -7.31
N ASP A 358 16.35 -12.49 -6.07
CA ASP A 358 16.15 -11.07 -5.74
C ASP A 358 17.44 -10.25 -5.90
N ALA A 359 18.60 -10.87 -5.66
CA ALA A 359 19.92 -10.26 -5.87
C ALA A 359 20.40 -10.32 -7.32
N ASP A 360 19.77 -11.13 -8.17
CA ASP A 360 20.15 -11.26 -9.58
C ASP A 360 19.80 -9.98 -10.36
N THR A 361 20.85 -9.34 -10.87
CA THR A 361 20.79 -8.11 -11.67
C THR A 361 21.02 -8.37 -13.16
N SER A 362 21.06 -9.65 -13.57
CA SER A 362 21.19 -10.04 -14.96
C SER A 362 20.07 -9.42 -15.81
N GLN A 363 20.39 -9.15 -17.09
CA GLN A 363 19.38 -8.63 -18.00
C GLN A 363 18.37 -9.72 -18.32
N GLU A 364 17.13 -9.51 -17.87
CA GLU A 364 15.99 -10.34 -18.23
C GLU A 364 15.20 -9.69 -19.37
N GLU A 365 14.64 -10.54 -20.24
CA GLU A 365 13.76 -10.09 -21.30
C GLU A 365 12.37 -9.77 -20.73
N PHE A 366 11.94 -8.53 -20.91
CA PHE A 366 10.59 -8.09 -20.60
C PHE A 366 9.80 -7.90 -21.89
N HIS A 367 8.53 -8.30 -21.87
CA HIS A 367 7.61 -8.14 -22.98
C HIS A 367 6.32 -7.45 -22.53
N PRO A 368 5.57 -6.82 -23.46
CA PRO A 368 4.23 -6.33 -23.17
C PRO A 368 3.32 -7.46 -22.62
N ILE A 369 2.47 -7.12 -21.64
CA ILE A 369 1.53 -8.06 -21.04
C ILE A 369 0.40 -8.36 -22.04
N ASN A 370 0.38 -9.58 -22.58
CA ASN A 370 -0.57 -10.04 -23.58
C ASN A 370 -1.86 -10.55 -22.92
N VAL A 371 -2.78 -9.62 -22.66
CA VAL A 371 -4.11 -9.93 -22.13
C VAL A 371 -5.21 -9.36 -23.01
N THR A 372 -6.34 -10.04 -23.07
CA THR A 372 -7.51 -9.63 -23.87
C THR A 372 -8.58 -9.02 -22.97
N LEU A 373 -9.43 -8.18 -23.54
CA LEU A 373 -10.65 -7.66 -22.93
C LEU A 373 -11.80 -7.92 -23.90
N LYS A 374 -12.91 -8.45 -23.40
CA LYS A 374 -14.17 -8.49 -24.17
C LYS A 374 -15.21 -7.66 -23.43
N GLN A 375 -15.71 -6.64 -24.11
CA GLN A 375 -16.70 -5.70 -23.58
C GLN A 375 -18.05 -6.38 -23.36
#